data_AF-A0A7Y4Y071-F1
#
_entry.id   AF-A0A7Y4Y071-F1
#
_cell.length_a   1.000
_cell.length_b   1.000
_cell.length_c   1.000
_cell.angle_alpha   90.00
_cell.angle_beta   90.00
_cell.angle_gamma   90.00
#
_symmetry.space_group_name_H-M   'P 1'
#
loop_
_entity.id
_entity.type
_entity.pdbx_description
1 polymer ?
#
loop_
_entity_poly.entity_id
_entity_poly.type
_entity_poly.pdbx_seq_one_letter_code
_entity_poly.pdbx_strand_id
1 'polypeptide(L)'
;MNNYILTKLMLAGLVALFALPIQASVISITPSTSTVNVGQSFSLNVNVSEISDLYAFQFDLGYDPSVISATSISEGGFLSTGGSTLFIGGTIDNANGTISNTSDLLNGAIPGVTGSGILATIDFTALTAGSSGVSFFNPILLDSNGADIIANYSESTIVNVSAIPVPAAIWLLGSALMGLVGFSRRQHLAQFR
;
A
#
# COMPACT_ATOMS: atom_id res chain seq x y z
N MET A 1 48.75 23.68 -38.88
CA MET A 1 47.43 23.49 -38.25
C MET A 1 47.68 23.29 -36.76
N ASN A 2 47.20 24.20 -35.90
CA ASN A 2 47.68 24.35 -34.52
C ASN A 2 47.18 23.19 -33.63
N ASN A 3 48.08 22.35 -33.15
CA ASN A 3 47.78 21.23 -32.22
C ASN A 3 47.05 21.70 -30.94
N TYR A 4 47.21 22.98 -30.56
CA TYR A 4 46.50 23.62 -29.45
C TYR A 4 44.97 23.68 -29.59
N ILE A 5 44.44 23.68 -30.82
CA ILE A 5 42.99 23.74 -31.06
C ILE A 5 42.37 22.36 -30.90
N LEU A 6 43.05 21.29 -31.35
CA LEU A 6 42.59 19.92 -31.15
C LEU A 6 42.56 19.53 -29.65
N THR A 7 43.57 19.91 -28.86
CA THR A 7 43.61 19.56 -27.43
C THR A 7 42.49 20.24 -26.64
N LYS A 8 42.13 21.49 -26.97
CA LYS A 8 41.00 22.17 -26.33
C LYS A 8 39.65 21.59 -26.75
N LEU A 9 39.53 21.10 -27.98
CA LEU A 9 38.31 20.41 -28.44
C LEU A 9 38.10 19.06 -27.74
N MET A 10 39.19 18.31 -27.48
CA MET A 10 39.12 17.04 -26.76
C MET A 10 38.81 17.22 -25.26
N LEU A 11 39.28 18.30 -24.64
CA LEU A 11 39.02 18.59 -23.22
C LEU A 11 37.60 19.09 -22.96
N ALA A 12 36.98 19.79 -23.92
CA ALA A 12 35.59 20.24 -23.84
C ALA A 12 34.56 19.12 -24.13
N GLY A 13 34.92 18.11 -24.92
CA GLY A 13 34.07 16.95 -25.20
C GLY A 13 34.03 15.91 -24.08
N LEU A 14 35.04 15.86 -23.20
CA LEU A 14 35.16 14.85 -22.15
C LEU A 14 34.34 15.17 -20.88
N VAL A 15 33.93 16.43 -20.68
CA VAL A 15 33.17 16.86 -19.48
C VAL A 15 31.66 16.65 -19.64
N ALA A 16 31.16 16.40 -20.85
CA ALA A 16 29.72 16.31 -21.14
C ALA A 16 29.13 14.88 -21.10
N LEU A 17 29.91 13.84 -20.76
CA LEU A 17 29.48 12.45 -20.99
C LEU A 17 28.89 11.68 -19.80
N PHE A 18 28.75 12.24 -18.60
CA PHE A 18 28.19 11.49 -17.46
C PHE A 18 27.32 12.31 -16.51
N ALA A 19 26.38 13.10 -17.04
CA ALA A 19 25.20 13.45 -16.25
C ALA A 19 24.20 12.28 -16.34
N LEU A 20 24.53 11.14 -15.71
CA LEU A 20 23.50 10.14 -15.45
C LEU A 20 22.49 10.78 -14.49
N PRO A 21 21.18 10.69 -14.76
CA PRO A 21 20.21 11.10 -13.77
C PRO A 21 20.49 10.29 -12.50
N ILE A 22 20.82 10.97 -11.40
CA ILE A 22 20.80 10.36 -10.07
C ILE A 22 19.32 10.09 -9.80
N GLN A 23 18.88 8.91 -10.20
CA GLN A 23 17.57 8.40 -9.85
C GLN A 23 17.58 8.10 -8.37
N ALA A 24 16.80 8.88 -7.62
CA ALA A 24 16.66 8.66 -6.19
C ALA A 24 15.70 7.49 -5.98
N SER A 25 16.09 6.54 -5.14
CA SER A 25 15.21 5.43 -4.77
C SER A 25 13.95 5.96 -4.09
N VAL A 26 12.80 5.35 -4.38
CA VAL A 26 11.51 5.77 -3.80
C VAL A 26 10.82 4.59 -3.16
N ILE A 27 10.40 4.72 -1.90
CA ILE A 27 9.41 3.82 -1.30
C ILE A 27 8.02 4.42 -1.48
N SER A 28 7.06 3.60 -1.87
CA SER A 28 5.67 4.04 -2.06
C SER A 28 4.65 2.99 -1.68
N ILE A 29 3.44 3.43 -1.32
CA ILE A 29 2.29 2.55 -1.11
C ILE A 29 1.43 2.57 -2.37
N THR A 30 1.09 1.40 -2.91
CA THR A 30 0.21 1.27 -4.07
C THR A 30 -1.01 0.40 -3.77
N PRO A 31 -2.17 0.69 -4.40
CA PRO A 31 -2.45 1.86 -5.23
C PRO A 31 -2.42 3.18 -4.42
N SER A 32 -2.12 4.29 -5.10
CA SER A 32 -2.07 5.63 -4.49
C SER A 32 -3.44 6.17 -4.07
N THR A 33 -4.50 5.58 -4.64
CA THR A 33 -5.88 5.73 -4.16
C THR A 33 -6.65 4.44 -4.43
N SER A 34 -7.46 4.00 -3.47
CA SER A 34 -8.37 2.86 -3.65
C SER A 34 -9.81 3.26 -3.30
N THR A 35 -10.78 2.69 -4.01
CA THR A 35 -12.20 2.80 -3.64
C THR A 35 -12.75 1.40 -3.46
N VAL A 36 -13.23 1.10 -2.26
CA VAL A 36 -13.74 -0.21 -1.85
C VAL A 36 -15.10 -0.06 -1.18
N ASN A 37 -15.89 -1.12 -1.13
CA ASN A 37 -17.16 -1.11 -0.42
C ASN A 37 -16.98 -1.57 1.04
N VAL A 38 -17.86 -1.11 1.94
CA VAL A 38 -17.94 -1.65 3.31
C VAL A 38 -18.05 -3.18 3.27
N GLY A 39 -17.25 -3.86 4.10
CA GLY A 39 -17.14 -5.32 4.18
C GLY A 39 -16.24 -5.96 3.12
N GLN A 40 -15.72 -5.19 2.16
CA GLN A 40 -14.80 -5.70 1.16
C GLN A 40 -13.38 -5.80 1.72
N SER A 41 -12.68 -6.89 1.38
CA SER A 41 -11.23 -7.01 1.57
C SER A 41 -10.45 -6.42 0.39
N PHE A 42 -9.31 -5.80 0.67
CA PHE A 42 -8.41 -5.22 -0.32
C PHE A 42 -6.97 -5.25 0.20
N SER A 43 -6.01 -5.04 -0.69
CA SER A 43 -4.59 -5.07 -0.35
C SER A 43 -3.88 -3.79 -0.75
N LEU A 44 -2.89 -3.38 0.04
CA LEU A 44 -1.95 -2.31 -0.25
C LEU A 44 -0.54 -2.88 -0.28
N ASN A 45 0.23 -2.51 -1.30
CA ASN A 45 1.61 -2.96 -1.45
C ASN A 45 2.56 -1.83 -1.03
N VAL A 46 3.57 -2.16 -0.22
CA VAL A 46 4.73 -1.30 -0.01
C VAL A 46 5.77 -1.67 -1.07
N ASN A 47 6.15 -0.69 -1.88
CA ASN A 47 7.00 -0.88 -3.05
C ASN A 47 8.27 -0.08 -2.89
N VAL A 48 9.34 -0.55 -3.52
CA VAL A 48 10.56 0.19 -3.73
C VAL A 48 10.80 0.37 -5.21
N SER A 49 11.32 1.53 -5.62
CA SER A 49 11.76 1.78 -6.99
C SER A 49 13.20 2.26 -7.03
N GLU A 50 13.94 1.76 -8.03
CA GLU A 50 15.29 2.22 -8.38
C GLU A 50 16.27 2.20 -7.19
N ILE A 51 16.13 1.23 -6.29
CA ILE A 51 17.04 1.07 -5.16
C ILE A 51 18.29 0.31 -5.57
N SER A 52 19.42 0.66 -4.96
CA SER A 52 20.70 -0.01 -5.16
C SER A 52 21.09 -0.74 -3.87
N ASP A 53 21.52 -1.98 -4.04
CA ASP A 53 22.08 -2.84 -2.98
C ASP A 53 21.22 -2.99 -1.72
N LEU A 54 19.87 -3.02 -1.84
CA LEU A 54 19.01 -3.21 -0.65
C LEU A 54 19.20 -4.62 -0.07
N TYR A 55 19.66 -4.69 1.18
CA TYR A 55 19.91 -5.95 1.88
C TYR A 55 18.91 -6.22 3.01
N ALA A 56 18.49 -5.17 3.72
CA ALA A 56 17.48 -5.27 4.75
C ALA A 56 16.59 -4.02 4.77
N PHE A 57 15.33 -4.18 5.16
CA PHE A 57 14.42 -3.08 5.43
C PHE A 57 13.62 -3.27 6.71
N GLN A 58 13.16 -2.16 7.27
CA GLN A 58 12.07 -2.11 8.25
C GLN A 58 11.19 -0.90 7.98
N PHE A 59 9.90 -1.02 8.28
CA PHE A 59 8.99 0.11 8.33
C PHE A 59 7.80 -0.12 9.27
N ASP A 60 7.12 0.98 9.57
CA ASP A 60 5.83 1.00 10.26
C ASP A 60 4.76 1.65 9.35
N LEU A 61 3.49 1.29 9.56
CA LEU A 61 2.34 1.90 8.90
C LEU A 61 1.29 2.39 9.91
N GLY A 62 0.60 3.47 9.55
CA GLY A 62 -0.50 4.04 10.32
C GLY A 62 -1.74 4.22 9.46
N TYR A 63 -2.93 3.94 10.00
CA TYR A 63 -4.22 4.06 9.32
C TYR A 63 -5.32 4.47 10.31
N ASP A 64 -6.52 4.81 9.79
CA ASP A 64 -7.69 5.08 10.63
C ASP A 64 -8.42 3.76 10.96
N PRO A 65 -8.35 3.28 12.20
CA PRO A 65 -8.94 2.00 12.60
C PRO A 65 -10.48 2.03 12.64
N SER A 66 -11.10 3.21 12.56
CA SER A 66 -12.56 3.33 12.48
C SER A 66 -13.11 3.05 11.07
N VAL A 67 -12.25 3.17 10.06
CA VAL A 67 -12.62 3.04 8.63
C VAL A 67 -12.14 1.72 8.05
N ILE A 68 -10.91 1.29 8.35
CA ILE A 68 -10.32 0.04 7.83
C ILE A 68 -9.63 -0.74 8.96
N SER A 69 -9.49 -2.06 8.78
CA SER A 69 -8.78 -2.94 9.71
C SER A 69 -7.79 -3.82 8.96
N ALA A 70 -6.55 -3.88 9.41
CA ALA A 70 -5.52 -4.74 8.85
C ALA A 70 -5.73 -6.20 9.28
N THR A 71 -5.62 -7.13 8.33
CA THR A 71 -5.89 -8.56 8.54
C THR A 71 -4.64 -9.42 8.43
N SER A 72 -3.73 -9.09 7.51
CA SER A 72 -2.51 -9.87 7.28
C SER A 72 -1.42 -9.02 6.65
N ILE A 73 -0.17 -9.45 6.86
CA ILE A 73 1.02 -8.87 6.26
C ILE A 73 1.80 -10.04 5.66
N SER A 74 2.20 -9.90 4.40
CA SER A 74 2.91 -10.93 3.65
C SER A 74 4.17 -10.36 2.99
N GLU A 75 5.19 -11.22 2.88
CA GLU A 75 6.46 -10.89 2.25
C GLU A 75 6.27 -10.52 0.78
N GLY A 76 6.93 -9.45 0.35
CA GLY A 76 7.02 -9.08 -1.05
C GLY A 76 8.13 -9.84 -1.78
N GLY A 77 7.98 -10.00 -3.09
CA GLY A 77 8.94 -10.77 -3.88
C GLY A 77 10.29 -10.09 -4.16
N PHE A 78 10.51 -8.84 -3.74
CA PHE A 78 11.69 -8.08 -4.16
C PHE A 78 12.99 -8.67 -3.60
N LEU A 79 13.11 -8.82 -2.28
CA LEU A 79 14.35 -9.30 -1.64
C LEU A 79 14.63 -10.77 -1.95
N SER A 80 13.59 -11.60 -2.05
CA SER A 80 13.74 -13.02 -2.40
C SER A 80 14.28 -13.27 -3.82
N THR A 81 14.40 -12.23 -4.67
CA THR A 81 15.15 -12.33 -5.92
C THR A 81 16.67 -12.45 -5.73
N GLY A 82 17.20 -11.95 -4.60
CA GLY A 82 18.62 -12.00 -4.25
C GLY A 82 19.04 -13.30 -3.56
N GLY A 83 18.11 -13.97 -2.87
CA GLY A 83 18.39 -15.19 -2.11
C GLY A 83 17.30 -15.53 -1.09
N SER A 84 17.62 -16.43 -0.16
CA SER A 84 16.73 -16.72 0.98
C SER A 84 16.62 -15.50 1.90
N THR A 85 15.43 -15.26 2.41
CA THR A 85 15.08 -14.12 3.26
C THR A 85 14.68 -14.55 4.68
N LEU A 86 14.63 -13.60 5.60
CA LEU A 86 14.10 -13.74 6.95
C LEU A 86 13.02 -12.66 7.17
N PHE A 87 11.82 -12.96 6.70
CA PHE A 87 10.70 -12.05 6.80
C PHE A 87 10.06 -12.05 8.20
N ILE A 88 9.78 -10.85 8.72
CA ILE A 88 9.05 -10.59 9.95
C ILE A 88 7.86 -9.70 9.61
N GLY A 89 6.66 -10.27 9.65
CA GLY A 89 5.40 -9.58 9.31
C GLY A 89 4.93 -8.52 10.31
N GLY A 90 5.74 -8.14 11.31
CA GLY A 90 5.42 -7.12 12.29
C GLY A 90 4.28 -7.45 13.24
N THR A 91 3.76 -6.41 13.91
CA THR A 91 2.64 -6.47 14.86
C THR A 91 1.50 -5.57 14.39
N ILE A 92 0.30 -6.14 14.23
CA ILE A 92 -0.92 -5.40 13.89
C ILE A 92 -1.64 -4.99 15.18
N ASP A 93 -1.82 -3.68 15.37
CA ASP A 93 -2.65 -3.09 16.41
C ASP A 93 -3.83 -2.33 15.77
N ASN A 94 -4.94 -3.05 15.60
CA ASN A 94 -6.19 -2.47 15.06
C ASN A 94 -6.90 -1.55 16.06
N ALA A 95 -6.50 -1.48 17.34
CA ALA A 95 -7.09 -0.54 18.28
C ALA A 95 -6.49 0.86 18.11
N ASN A 96 -5.18 0.93 17.86
CA ASN A 96 -4.45 2.19 17.64
C ASN A 96 -4.25 2.53 16.15
N GLY A 97 -4.60 1.62 15.23
CA GLY A 97 -4.47 1.84 13.79
C GLY A 97 -3.03 1.78 13.31
N THR A 98 -2.21 0.88 13.88
CA THR A 98 -0.77 0.81 13.58
C THR A 98 -0.33 -0.60 13.20
N ILE A 99 0.62 -0.67 12.28
CA ILE A 99 1.43 -1.87 11.99
C ILE A 99 2.87 -1.50 12.30
N SER A 100 3.53 -2.26 13.16
CA SER A 100 4.90 -1.96 13.60
C SER A 100 5.88 -3.09 13.34
N ASN A 101 7.15 -2.74 13.10
CA ASN A 101 8.26 -3.67 12.92
C ASN A 101 8.05 -4.67 11.77
N THR A 102 7.49 -4.22 10.65
CA THR A 102 7.51 -5.05 9.42
C THR A 102 8.90 -4.97 8.84
N SER A 103 9.59 -6.10 8.71
CA SER A 103 10.99 -6.12 8.28
C SER A 103 11.33 -7.37 7.49
N ASP A 104 12.36 -7.26 6.67
CA ASP A 104 12.94 -8.38 5.93
C ASP A 104 14.45 -8.17 5.78
N LEU A 105 15.19 -9.27 5.69
CA LEU A 105 16.61 -9.26 5.35
C LEU A 105 17.01 -10.47 4.51
N LEU A 106 18.03 -10.28 3.67
CA LEU A 106 18.72 -11.40 3.03
C LEU A 106 19.49 -12.23 4.05
N ASN A 107 19.47 -13.54 3.87
CA ASN A 107 20.22 -14.46 4.70
C ASN A 107 21.61 -14.75 4.09
N GLY A 108 22.66 -14.47 4.85
CA GLY A 108 24.05 -14.79 4.50
C GLY A 108 24.82 -13.63 3.88
N ALA A 109 26.13 -13.83 3.69
CA ALA A 109 27.04 -12.82 3.15
C ALA A 109 26.94 -12.75 1.62
N ILE A 110 25.83 -12.18 1.13
CA ILE A 110 25.52 -12.00 -0.30
C ILE A 110 25.27 -10.51 -0.60
N PRO A 111 25.42 -10.07 -1.87
CA PRO A 111 25.06 -8.71 -2.26
C PRO A 111 23.57 -8.42 -2.03
N GLY A 112 23.22 -7.15 -1.85
CA GLY A 112 21.84 -6.69 -1.81
C GLY A 112 21.18 -6.69 -3.19
N VAL A 113 19.86 -6.51 -3.20
CA VAL A 113 19.06 -6.47 -4.42
C VAL A 113 18.99 -5.04 -4.96
N THR A 114 19.25 -4.91 -6.27
CA THR A 114 19.13 -3.65 -7.00
C THR A 114 17.94 -3.71 -7.95
N GLY A 115 17.10 -2.69 -7.95
CA GLY A 115 15.96 -2.59 -8.88
C GLY A 115 14.70 -2.03 -8.22
N SER A 116 13.55 -2.52 -8.69
CA SER A 116 12.23 -2.12 -8.20
C SER A 116 11.39 -3.36 -7.91
N GLY A 117 10.49 -3.28 -6.93
CA GLY A 117 9.58 -4.38 -6.61
C GLY A 117 8.76 -4.15 -5.36
N ILE A 118 8.00 -5.18 -4.97
CA ILE A 118 7.17 -5.16 -3.76
C ILE A 118 8.02 -5.65 -2.59
N LEU A 119 8.05 -4.86 -1.51
CA LEU A 119 8.68 -5.20 -0.24
C LEU A 119 7.74 -6.00 0.67
N ALA A 120 6.47 -5.60 0.75
CA ALA A 120 5.45 -6.27 1.53
C ALA A 120 4.05 -5.98 0.99
N THR A 121 3.12 -6.90 1.21
CA THR A 121 1.69 -6.74 0.91
C THR A 121 0.88 -6.82 2.19
N ILE A 122 0.05 -5.82 2.43
CA ILE A 122 -0.81 -5.71 3.60
C ILE A 122 -2.26 -5.83 3.16
N ASP A 123 -2.99 -6.78 3.74
CA ASP A 123 -4.41 -6.95 3.51
C ASP A 123 -5.22 -6.23 4.58
N PHE A 124 -6.32 -5.63 4.14
CA PHE A 124 -7.26 -4.89 4.96
C PHE A 124 -8.69 -5.34 4.68
N THR A 125 -9.57 -5.10 5.64
CA THR A 125 -11.02 -5.15 5.49
C THR A 125 -11.61 -3.77 5.75
N ALA A 126 -12.49 -3.32 4.87
CA ALA A 126 -13.20 -2.07 5.01
C ALA A 126 -14.34 -2.20 6.03
N LEU A 127 -14.34 -1.38 7.08
CA LEU A 127 -15.30 -1.47 8.19
C LEU A 127 -16.50 -0.53 8.01
N THR A 128 -16.22 0.74 7.73
CA THR A 128 -17.23 1.80 7.72
C THR A 128 -17.00 2.70 6.53
N ALA A 129 -18.08 3.26 5.96
CA ALA A 129 -17.95 4.27 4.91
C ALA A 129 -17.21 5.50 5.43
N GLY A 130 -16.24 6.00 4.67
CA GLY A 130 -15.32 7.03 5.11
C GLY A 130 -14.05 7.06 4.27
N SER A 131 -13.03 7.77 4.75
CA SER A 131 -11.72 7.83 4.12
C SER A 131 -10.64 7.59 5.16
N SER A 132 -9.72 6.68 4.87
CA SER A 132 -8.54 6.42 5.69
C SER A 132 -7.29 6.78 4.92
N GLY A 133 -6.49 7.69 5.45
CA GLY A 133 -5.09 7.80 5.04
C GLY A 133 -4.33 6.59 5.55
N VAL A 134 -3.46 6.00 4.73
CA VAL A 134 -2.47 5.02 5.15
C VAL A 134 -1.10 5.67 4.98
N SER A 135 -0.41 5.83 6.10
CA SER A 135 0.88 6.54 6.18
C SER A 135 2.02 5.57 6.46
N PHE A 136 3.17 5.86 5.88
CA PHE A 136 4.43 5.14 6.04
C PHE A 136 5.37 5.95 6.93
N PHE A 137 5.98 5.33 7.93
CA PHE A 137 6.92 6.00 8.82
C PHE A 137 7.96 5.05 9.41
N ASN A 138 8.96 5.63 10.08
CA ASN A 138 10.13 4.94 10.64
C ASN A 138 10.84 3.98 9.65
N PRO A 139 11.15 4.38 8.41
CA PRO A 139 11.93 3.55 7.50
C PRO A 139 13.35 3.31 8.04
N ILE A 140 13.80 2.08 7.89
CA ILE A 140 15.22 1.72 7.93
C ILE A 140 15.49 0.93 6.66
N LEU A 141 16.54 1.31 5.92
CA LEU A 141 17.02 0.61 4.73
C LEU A 141 18.52 0.43 4.88
N LEU A 142 19.00 -0.80 4.76
CA LEU A 142 20.42 -1.11 4.89
C LEU A 142 20.95 -1.75 3.61
N ASP A 143 22.16 -1.35 3.23
CA ASP A 143 22.92 -1.98 2.16
C ASP A 143 23.59 -3.29 2.63
N SER A 144 24.25 -4.00 1.72
CA SER A 144 24.93 -5.27 2.04
C SER A 144 26.14 -5.12 2.98
N ASN A 145 26.62 -3.90 3.19
CA ASN A 145 27.68 -3.54 4.14
C ASN A 145 27.12 -3.10 5.49
N GLY A 146 25.80 -3.05 5.65
CA GLY A 146 25.11 -2.55 6.85
C GLY A 146 25.08 -1.02 6.96
N ALA A 147 25.29 -0.30 5.86
CA ALA A 147 25.17 1.16 5.82
C ALA A 147 23.75 1.58 5.45
N ASP A 148 23.31 2.73 5.98
CA ASP A 148 21.99 3.28 5.67
C ASP A 148 21.86 3.70 4.19
N ILE A 149 20.76 3.31 3.56
CA ILE A 149 20.38 3.76 2.23
C ILE A 149 19.44 4.97 2.38
N ILE A 150 19.84 6.10 1.80
CA ILE A 150 18.99 7.29 1.72
C ILE A 150 18.00 7.09 0.56
N ALA A 151 16.71 7.08 0.87
CA ALA A 151 15.62 6.99 -0.10
C ALA A 151 14.62 8.14 0.07
N ASN A 152 13.85 8.42 -0.97
CA ASN A 152 12.66 9.25 -0.90
C ASN A 152 11.44 8.40 -0.54
N TYR A 153 10.43 9.03 0.08
CA TYR A 153 9.23 8.31 0.54
C TYR A 153 7.97 9.02 0.02
N SER A 154 7.07 8.25 -0.57
CA SER A 154 5.68 8.63 -0.79
C SER A 154 4.91 8.30 0.48
N GLU A 155 4.84 9.28 1.39
CA GLU A 155 4.44 9.07 2.79
C GLU A 155 3.03 8.56 3.00
N SER A 156 2.09 8.78 2.06
CA SER A 156 0.71 8.33 2.27
C SER A 156 -0.07 8.00 1.01
N THR A 157 -1.06 7.13 1.17
CA THR A 157 -2.12 6.81 0.21
C THR A 157 -3.49 7.00 0.87
N ILE A 158 -4.54 7.19 0.08
CA ILE A 158 -5.91 7.36 0.60
C ILE A 158 -6.79 6.18 0.14
N VAL A 159 -7.45 5.55 1.10
CA VAL A 159 -8.47 4.53 0.87
C VAL A 159 -9.85 5.11 1.14
N ASN A 160 -10.70 5.11 0.12
CA ASN A 160 -12.09 5.54 0.22
C ASN A 160 -13.00 4.31 0.36
N VAL A 161 -13.78 4.28 1.43
CA VAL A 161 -14.77 3.23 1.68
C VAL A 161 -16.16 3.77 1.39
N SER A 162 -16.85 3.13 0.44
CA SER A 162 -18.22 3.47 0.03
C SER A 162 -19.23 2.57 0.73
N ALA A 163 -20.35 3.17 1.17
CA ALA A 163 -21.48 2.39 1.67
C ALA A 163 -22.11 1.57 0.54
N ILE A 164 -22.53 0.33 0.83
CA ILE A 164 -23.30 -0.47 -0.13
C ILE A 164 -24.73 0.09 -0.18
N PRO A 165 -25.24 0.52 -1.35
CA PRO A 165 -26.61 0.99 -1.47
C PRO A 165 -27.58 -0.14 -1.10
N VAL A 166 -28.44 0.12 -0.12
CA VAL A 166 -29.50 -0.83 0.24
C VAL A 166 -30.42 -1.03 -0.97
N PRO A 167 -30.63 -2.28 -1.45
CA PRO A 167 -31.43 -2.50 -2.64
C PRO A 167 -32.88 -1.99 -2.46
N ALA A 168 -33.48 -1.52 -3.56
CA ALA A 168 -34.89 -1.13 -3.61
C ALA A 168 -35.87 -2.22 -3.12
N ALA A 169 -35.39 -3.47 -3.03
CA ALA A 169 -36.09 -4.59 -2.41
C ALA A 169 -36.56 -4.31 -0.98
N ILE A 170 -35.84 -3.51 -0.17
CA ILE A 170 -36.30 -3.17 1.19
C ILE A 170 -37.55 -2.28 1.15
N TRP A 171 -37.62 -1.34 0.21
CA TRP A 171 -38.80 -0.52 -0.01
C TRP A 171 -39.97 -1.34 -0.58
N LEU A 172 -39.68 -2.32 -1.44
CA LEU A 172 -40.69 -3.25 -1.97
C LEU A 172 -41.22 -4.19 -0.89
N LEU A 173 -40.37 -4.74 -0.03
CA LEU A 173 -40.77 -5.58 1.10
C LEU A 173 -41.59 -4.77 2.12
N GLY A 174 -41.15 -3.55 2.45
CA GLY A 174 -41.86 -2.65 3.34
C GLY A 174 -43.25 -2.26 2.80
N SER A 175 -43.33 -1.90 1.53
CA SER A 175 -44.62 -1.56 0.89
C SER A 175 -45.54 -2.78 0.72
N ALA A 176 -44.99 -3.96 0.38
CA ALA A 176 -45.77 -5.20 0.29
C ALA A 176 -46.35 -5.61 1.67
N LEU A 177 -45.57 -5.53 2.74
CA LEU A 177 -46.03 -5.83 4.10
C LEU A 177 -47.14 -4.86 4.54
N MET A 178 -46.96 -3.57 4.26
CA MET A 178 -47.99 -2.55 4.51
C MET A 178 -49.28 -2.83 3.71
N GLY A 179 -49.15 -3.27 2.46
CA GLY A 179 -50.28 -3.69 1.62
C GLY A 179 -51.03 -4.90 2.20
N LEU A 180 -50.30 -5.93 2.65
CA LEU A 180 -50.88 -7.14 3.25
C LEU A 180 -51.62 -6.86 4.56
N VAL A 181 -51.07 -6.00 5.43
CA VAL A 181 -51.73 -5.59 6.68
C VAL A 181 -52.99 -4.74 6.39
N GLY A 182 -52.94 -3.89 5.36
CA GLY A 182 -54.11 -3.15 4.90
C GLY A 182 -55.23 -4.06 4.37
N PHE A 183 -54.85 -5.14 3.67
CA PHE A 183 -55.79 -6.09 3.10
C PHE A 183 -56.45 -6.98 4.15
N SER A 184 -55.69 -7.48 5.14
CA SER A 184 -56.23 -8.32 6.22
C SER A 184 -57.22 -7.58 7.12
N ARG A 185 -56.99 -6.28 7.40
CA ARG A 185 -57.94 -5.44 8.16
C ARG A 185 -59.27 -5.24 7.44
N ARG A 186 -59.27 -5.18 6.10
CA ARG A 186 -60.51 -5.05 5.31
C ARG A 186 -61.33 -6.33 5.32
N GLN A 187 -60.68 -7.49 5.30
CA GLN A 187 -61.39 -8.78 5.36
C GLN A 187 -62.08 -9.00 6.71
N HIS A 188 -61.48 -8.56 7.81
CA HIS A 188 -62.05 -8.72 9.15
C HIS A 188 -63.28 -7.81 9.42
N LEU A 189 -63.40 -6.68 8.71
CA LEU A 189 -64.54 -5.75 8.83
C LEU A 189 -65.74 -6.16 7.96
N ALA A 190 -65.53 -7.03 6.96
CA ALA A 190 -66.59 -7.48 6.05
C ALA A 190 -67.43 -8.65 6.61
N GLN A 191 -67.01 -9.30 7.70
CA GLN A 191 -67.71 -10.43 8.32
C GLN A 191 -68.79 -10.02 9.37
N PHE A 192 -68.99 -8.71 9.61
CA PHE A 192 -69.97 -8.18 10.57
C PHE A 192 -71.13 -7.41 9.91
N ARG A 193 -71.45 -7.70 8.64
CA ARG A 193 -72.62 -7.16 7.93
C ARG A 193 -73.62 -8.24 7.59
#